data_AF-A0A5J4UAT4-F1
#
_entry.id   AF-A0A5J4UAT4-F1
#
_cell.length_a   1.000
_cell.length_b   1.000
_cell.length_c   1.000
_cell.angle_alpha   90.00
_cell.angle_beta   90.00
_cell.angle_gamma   90.00
#
_symmetry.space_group_name_H-M   'P 1'
#
loop_
_entity.id
_entity.type
_entity.pdbx_description
1 polymer ?
#
loop_
_entity_poly.entity_id
_entity_poly.type
_entity_poly.pdbx_seq_one_letter_code
_entity_poly.pdbx_strand_id
1 'polypeptide(L)'
;MRRKDEQLQKELIEKAKEKKRAEEAEEKVRIAEERARLAEERIRQAELQLRSAQDRARVAEEQTRISAQIPASLNSALQKINVPQGDKGRVQGSTFVHSNERCDSTITMDPIINEGVARFDVVFNGHDGEEFSLIFN
;
A
#
# COMPACT_ATOMS: atom_id res chain seq x y z
N MET A 1 71.25 25.75 29.76
CA MET A 1 70.62 25.30 28.49
C MET A 1 69.75 24.06 28.70
N ARG A 2 70.29 22.89 29.08
CA ARG A 2 69.55 21.61 29.16
C ARG A 2 68.16 21.62 29.83
N ARG A 3 67.94 22.33 30.94
CA ARG A 3 66.62 22.37 31.63
C ARG A 3 65.51 23.02 30.79
N LYS A 4 65.84 24.00 29.95
CA LYS A 4 64.85 24.65 29.06
C LYS A 4 64.43 23.71 27.94
N ASP A 5 65.36 22.92 27.42
CA ASP A 5 65.10 21.96 26.33
C ASP A 5 64.20 20.82 26.83
N GLU A 6 64.41 20.33 28.05
CA GLU A 6 63.56 19.31 28.69
C GLU A 6 62.14 19.82 28.99
N GLN A 7 61.99 21.09 29.40
CA GLN A 7 60.67 21.69 29.59
C GLN A 7 59.93 21.84 28.27
N LEU A 8 60.60 22.30 27.22
CA LEU A 8 60.01 22.43 25.89
C LEU A 8 59.55 21.07 25.34
N GLN A 9 60.34 20.01 25.54
CA GLN A 9 59.94 18.66 25.14
C GLN A 9 58.70 18.16 25.89
N LYS A 10 58.60 18.40 27.21
CA LYS A 10 57.41 18.02 27.99
C LYS A 10 56.15 18.76 27.53
N GLU A 11 56.27 20.05 27.25
CA GLU A 11 55.15 20.87 26.78
C GLU A 11 54.67 20.43 25.39
N LEU A 12 55.59 20.12 24.48
CA LEU A 12 55.26 19.58 23.16
C LEU A 12 54.54 18.21 23.24
N ILE A 13 54.97 17.35 24.16
CA ILE A 13 54.34 16.04 24.38
C ILE A 13 52.92 16.20 24.93
N GLU A 14 52.70 17.07 25.92
CA GLU A 14 51.36 17.31 26.47
C GLU A 14 50.44 17.95 25.43
N LYS A 15 50.92 18.94 24.68
CA LYS A 15 50.16 19.57 23.59
C LYS A 15 49.78 18.56 22.49
N ALA A 16 50.66 17.61 22.19
CA ALA A 16 50.36 16.53 21.24
C ALA A 16 49.30 15.55 21.79
N LYS A 17 49.33 15.23 23.09
CA LYS A 17 48.31 14.40 23.73
C LYS A 17 46.95 15.10 23.76
N GLU A 18 46.91 16.38 24.10
CA GLU A 18 45.68 17.17 24.09
C GLU A 18 45.09 17.27 22.69
N LYS A 19 45.92 17.55 21.68
CA LYS A 19 45.49 17.56 20.28
C LYS A 19 44.89 16.22 19.86
N LYS A 20 45.55 15.11 20.19
CA LYS A 20 45.03 13.76 19.88
C LYS A 20 43.69 13.49 20.58
N ARG A 21 43.54 13.89 21.85
CA ARG A 21 42.27 13.75 22.58
C ARG A 21 41.16 14.59 21.97
N ALA A 22 41.47 15.79 21.49
CA ALA A 22 40.51 16.66 20.81
C ALA A 22 40.05 16.03 19.49
N GLU A 23 40.97 15.53 18.66
CA GLU A 23 40.64 14.83 17.41
C GLU A 23 39.76 13.58 17.66
N GLU A 24 40.08 12.78 18.68
CA GLU A 24 39.25 11.62 19.07
C GLU A 24 37.86 12.02 19.59
N ALA A 25 37.74 13.16 20.27
CA ALA A 25 36.47 13.67 20.75
C ALA A 25 35.61 14.19 19.59
N GLU A 26 36.19 14.95 18.65
CA GLU A 26 35.50 15.43 17.45
C GLU A 26 35.00 14.26 16.58
N GLU A 27 35.81 13.20 16.43
CA GLU A 27 35.40 11.99 15.72
C GLU A 27 34.17 11.33 16.36
N LYS A 28 34.17 11.21 17.70
CA LYS A 28 33.04 10.65 18.44
C LYS A 28 31.79 11.50 18.30
N VAL A 29 31.92 12.82 18.31
CA VAL A 29 30.81 13.75 18.10
C VAL A 29 30.21 13.55 16.71
N ARG A 30 31.06 13.50 15.66
CA ARG A 30 30.62 13.28 14.29
C ARG A 30 29.84 11.98 14.12
N ILE A 31 30.34 10.89 14.71
CA ILE A 31 29.66 9.58 14.69
C ILE A 31 28.32 9.64 15.43
N ALA A 32 28.25 10.35 16.57
CA ALA A 32 27.03 10.50 17.33
C ALA A 32 25.96 11.29 16.56
N GLU A 33 26.36 12.37 15.87
CA GLU A 33 25.48 13.17 15.01
C GLU A 33 24.93 12.36 13.84
N GLU A 34 25.77 11.57 13.16
CA GLU A 34 25.33 10.72 12.06
C GLU A 34 24.31 9.66 12.54
N ARG A 35 24.55 9.06 13.71
CA ARG A 35 23.61 8.13 14.34
C ARG A 35 22.28 8.80 14.72
N ALA A 36 22.33 10.02 15.24
CA ALA A 36 21.13 10.79 15.57
C ALA A 36 20.29 11.07 14.31
N ARG A 37 20.94 11.51 13.23
CA ARG A 37 20.27 11.75 11.94
C ARG A 37 19.61 10.49 11.39
N LEU A 38 20.28 9.34 11.45
CA LEU A 38 19.71 8.07 11.02
C LEU A 38 18.51 7.65 11.89
N ALA A 39 18.56 7.89 13.19
CA ALA A 39 17.46 7.60 14.10
C ALA A 39 16.21 8.46 13.78
N GLU A 40 16.40 9.75 13.51
CA GLU A 40 15.31 10.66 13.11
C GLU A 40 14.65 10.20 11.80
N GLU A 41 15.44 9.76 10.82
CA GLU A 41 14.90 9.28 9.55
C GLU A 41 14.08 8.00 9.71
N ARG A 42 14.52 7.09 10.58
CA ARG A 42 13.75 5.89 10.94
C ARG A 42 12.43 6.22 11.64
N ILE A 43 12.42 7.24 12.50
CA ILE A 43 11.18 7.71 13.16
C ILE A 43 10.20 8.24 12.11
N ARG A 44 10.65 9.09 11.18
CA ARG A 44 9.81 9.59 10.08
C ARG A 44 9.21 8.47 9.24
N GLN A 45 10.00 7.45 8.91
CA GLN A 45 9.50 6.28 8.18
C GLN A 45 8.44 5.50 8.97
N ALA A 46 8.65 5.31 10.27
CA ALA A 46 7.69 4.62 11.14
C ALA A 46 6.36 5.41 11.23
N GLU A 47 6.41 6.73 11.32
CA GLU A 47 5.21 7.58 11.32
C GLU A 47 4.39 7.46 10.02
N LEU A 48 5.06 7.43 8.87
CA LEU A 48 4.39 7.22 7.57
C LEU A 48 3.74 5.83 7.50
N GLN A 49 4.42 4.79 7.97
CA GLN A 49 3.85 3.45 8.02
C GLN A 49 2.64 3.37 8.95
N LEU A 50 2.69 4.05 10.10
CA LEU A 50 1.58 4.11 11.04
C LEU A 50 0.35 4.79 10.43
N ARG A 51 0.53 5.93 9.74
CA ARG A 51 -0.55 6.61 9.02
C ARG A 51 -1.18 5.72 7.96
N SER A 52 -0.36 5.06 7.14
CA SER A 52 -0.84 4.10 6.13
C SER A 52 -1.58 2.91 6.75
N ALA A 53 -1.14 2.42 7.91
CA ALA A 53 -1.82 1.35 8.62
C ALA A 53 -3.17 1.81 9.18
N GLN A 54 -3.26 3.04 9.70
CA GLN A 54 -4.51 3.63 10.16
C GLN A 54 -5.52 3.82 9.02
N ASP A 55 -5.07 4.33 7.87
CA ASP A 55 -5.95 4.49 6.70
C ASP A 55 -6.51 3.13 6.23
N ARG A 56 -5.65 2.10 6.18
CA ARG A 56 -6.08 0.73 5.86
C ARG A 56 -7.07 0.17 6.88
N ALA A 57 -6.83 0.41 8.17
CA ALA A 57 -7.75 -0.02 9.22
C ALA A 57 -9.12 0.67 9.09
N ARG A 58 -9.15 1.98 8.80
CA ARG A 58 -10.39 2.73 8.59
C ARG A 58 -11.18 2.20 7.39
N VAL A 59 -10.51 1.91 6.29
CA VAL A 59 -11.15 1.29 5.09
C VAL A 59 -11.69 -0.10 5.43
N ALA A 60 -10.94 -0.91 6.18
CA ALA A 60 -11.39 -2.24 6.60
C ALA A 60 -12.61 -2.17 7.55
N GLU A 61 -12.63 -1.21 8.47
CA GLU A 61 -13.79 -0.95 9.34
C GLU A 61 -15.02 -0.48 8.57
N GLU A 62 -14.83 0.33 7.52
CA GLU A 62 -15.91 0.77 6.66
C GLU A 62 -16.46 -0.40 5.82
N GLN A 63 -15.58 -1.22 5.24
CA GLN A 63 -15.96 -2.42 4.49
C GLN A 63 -16.72 -3.43 5.37
N THR A 64 -16.28 -3.63 6.62
CA THR A 64 -16.97 -4.53 7.56
C THR A 64 -18.33 -3.97 8.00
N ARG A 65 -18.46 -2.66 8.21
CA ARG A 65 -19.77 -2.02 8.46
C ARG A 65 -20.73 -2.18 7.29
N ILE A 66 -20.28 -1.94 6.06
CA ILE A 66 -21.09 -2.14 4.86
C ILE A 66 -21.51 -3.61 4.73
N SER A 67 -20.57 -4.55 4.91
CA SER A 67 -20.87 -5.98 4.84
C SER A 67 -21.85 -6.45 5.92
N ALA A 68 -21.75 -5.93 7.15
CA ALA A 68 -22.66 -6.25 8.25
C ALA A 68 -24.08 -5.70 8.06
N GLN A 69 -24.26 -4.65 7.25
CA GLN A 69 -25.57 -4.10 6.89
C GLN A 69 -26.25 -4.86 5.75
N ILE A 70 -25.52 -5.72 5.03
CA ILE A 70 -26.10 -6.58 3.99
C ILE A 70 -26.57 -7.88 4.68
N PRO A 71 -27.89 -8.18 4.67
CA PRO A 71 -28.38 -9.45 5.17
C PRO A 71 -27.64 -10.60 4.46
N ALA A 72 -27.16 -11.59 5.23
CA ALA A 72 -26.55 -12.81 4.67
C ALA A 72 -27.45 -13.58 3.69
N SER A 73 -28.75 -13.22 3.61
CA SER A 73 -29.69 -13.72 2.61
C SER A 73 -29.54 -13.08 1.21
N LEU A 74 -28.76 -12.00 1.07
CA LEU A 74 -28.34 -11.43 -0.21
C LEU A 74 -27.01 -12.02 -0.72
N ASN A 75 -26.48 -13.05 -0.06
CA ASN A 75 -25.31 -13.81 -0.54
C ASN A 75 -25.63 -14.43 -1.90
N SER A 76 -25.21 -13.75 -2.99
CA SER A 76 -24.89 -14.21 -4.35
C SER A 76 -25.87 -15.08 -5.14
N ALA A 77 -26.90 -15.66 -4.53
CA ALA A 77 -27.81 -16.63 -5.11
C ALA A 77 -28.89 -16.02 -6.01
N LEU A 78 -29.01 -14.68 -6.05
CA LEU A 78 -30.04 -13.98 -6.81
C LEU A 78 -29.52 -13.20 -8.03
N GLN A 79 -28.20 -13.06 -8.21
CA GLN A 79 -27.67 -12.42 -9.43
C GLN A 79 -27.62 -13.44 -10.56
N LYS A 80 -28.77 -13.66 -11.19
CA LYS A 80 -28.89 -14.49 -12.38
C LYS A 80 -28.40 -13.69 -13.59
N ILE A 81 -27.32 -14.15 -14.20
CA ILE A 81 -26.86 -13.64 -15.50
C ILE A 81 -27.81 -14.16 -16.58
N ASN A 82 -28.39 -13.23 -17.33
CA ASN A 82 -29.25 -13.51 -18.47
C ASN A 82 -28.50 -13.15 -19.76
N VAL A 83 -28.50 -14.06 -20.72
CA VAL A 83 -27.86 -13.87 -22.03
C VAL A 83 -28.97 -13.65 -23.06
N PRO A 84 -29.05 -12.48 -23.72
CA PRO A 84 -30.03 -12.19 -24.74
C PRO A 84 -30.00 -13.20 -25.89
N GLN A 85 -31.15 -13.44 -26.49
CA GLN A 85 -31.27 -14.36 -27.61
C GLN A 85 -30.42 -13.89 -28.80
N GLY A 86 -29.53 -14.76 -29.28
CA GLY A 86 -28.63 -14.48 -30.39
C GLY A 86 -27.18 -14.21 -29.98
N ASP A 87 -26.92 -13.98 -28.69
CA ASP A 87 -25.56 -13.99 -28.17
C ASP A 87 -25.00 -15.42 -28.12
N LYS A 88 -23.70 -15.54 -28.34
CA LYS A 88 -22.97 -16.80 -28.50
C LYS A 88 -22.20 -17.21 -27.24
N GLY A 89 -22.14 -16.33 -26.24
CA GLY A 89 -21.52 -16.66 -24.96
C GLY A 89 -22.35 -17.63 -24.12
N ARG A 90 -21.73 -18.19 -23.08
CA ARG A 90 -22.35 -19.16 -22.17
C ARG A 90 -22.18 -18.75 -20.72
N VAL A 91 -23.17 -19.06 -19.89
CA VAL A 91 -23.12 -18.82 -18.44
C VAL A 91 -22.68 -20.09 -17.71
N GLN A 92 -21.73 -19.95 -16.79
CA GLN A 92 -21.22 -20.97 -15.90
C GLN A 92 -21.25 -20.45 -14.46
N GLY A 93 -22.33 -20.72 -13.73
CA GLY A 93 -22.53 -20.16 -12.39
C GLY A 93 -22.64 -18.63 -12.44
N SER A 94 -21.71 -17.93 -11.79
CA SER A 94 -21.59 -16.47 -11.80
C SER A 94 -20.65 -15.93 -12.88
N THR A 95 -20.18 -16.78 -13.79
CA THR A 95 -19.22 -16.41 -14.84
C THR A 95 -19.90 -16.44 -16.21
N PHE A 96 -19.73 -15.39 -16.99
CA PHE A 96 -20.01 -15.40 -18.42
C PHE A 96 -18.73 -15.71 -19.19
N VAL A 97 -18.83 -16.62 -20.16
CA VAL A 97 -17.72 -16.99 -21.04
C VAL A 97 -18.09 -16.61 -22.46
N HIS A 98 -17.37 -15.63 -23.00
CA HIS A 98 -17.49 -15.18 -24.38
C HIS A 98 -17.04 -16.29 -25.36
N SER A 99 -17.61 -16.32 -26.56
CA SER A 99 -17.22 -17.29 -27.60
C SER A 99 -15.97 -16.82 -28.33
N ASN A 100 -15.10 -17.71 -28.82
CA ASN A 100 -13.90 -17.31 -29.60
C ASN A 100 -14.21 -16.68 -30.97
N GLU A 101 -15.47 -16.38 -31.26
CA GLU A 101 -15.86 -15.62 -32.43
C GLU A 101 -15.63 -14.13 -32.20
N ARG A 102 -15.25 -13.42 -33.26
CA ARG A 102 -15.09 -11.96 -33.20
C ARG A 102 -16.47 -11.28 -33.24
N CYS A 103 -17.16 -11.27 -32.12
CA CYS A 103 -18.46 -10.64 -31.94
C CYS A 103 -18.56 -9.89 -30.61
N ASP A 104 -19.48 -8.96 -30.52
CA ASP A 104 -19.86 -8.34 -29.26
C ASP A 104 -20.79 -9.28 -28.50
N SER A 105 -20.69 -9.27 -27.17
CA SER A 105 -21.65 -9.96 -26.30
C SER A 105 -22.32 -8.97 -25.36
N THR A 106 -23.57 -9.26 -25.04
CA THR A 106 -24.37 -8.51 -24.08
C THR A 106 -24.80 -9.49 -23.00
N ILE A 107 -24.57 -9.11 -21.74
CA ILE A 107 -25.20 -9.78 -20.61
C ILE A 107 -26.16 -8.83 -19.94
N THR A 108 -27.22 -9.40 -19.37
CA THR A 108 -28.24 -8.66 -18.61
C THR A 108 -28.32 -9.26 -17.23
N MET A 109 -28.69 -8.42 -16.26
CA MET A 109 -28.86 -8.79 -14.86
C MET A 109 -30.19 -8.20 -14.41
N ASP A 110 -31.06 -9.02 -13.85
CA ASP A 110 -32.36 -8.61 -13.35
C ASP A 110 -32.40 -8.71 -11.81
N PRO A 111 -31.81 -7.73 -11.08
CA PRO A 111 -31.82 -7.78 -9.63
C PRO A 111 -33.22 -7.49 -9.08
N ILE A 112 -33.69 -8.32 -8.16
CA ILE A 112 -34.90 -8.02 -7.36
C ILE A 112 -34.45 -7.29 -6.10
N ILE A 113 -34.72 -5.99 -6.03
CA ILE A 113 -34.36 -5.13 -4.90
C ILE A 113 -35.65 -4.73 -4.20
N ASN A 114 -35.93 -5.34 -3.04
CA ASN A 114 -37.11 -4.98 -2.24
C ASN A 114 -36.86 -3.77 -1.33
N GLU A 115 -35.62 -3.59 -0.86
CA GLU A 115 -35.19 -2.46 -0.04
C GLU A 115 -33.66 -2.31 -0.15
N GLY A 116 -33.14 -1.08 -0.12
CA GLY A 116 -31.70 -0.78 -0.08
C GLY A 116 -31.06 -0.53 -1.45
N VAL A 117 -29.71 -0.59 -1.49
CA VAL A 117 -28.88 -0.37 -2.68
C VAL A 117 -28.17 -1.67 -3.04
N ALA A 118 -28.28 -2.10 -4.30
CA ALA A 118 -27.50 -3.23 -4.81
C ALA A 118 -26.19 -2.74 -5.42
N ARG A 119 -25.08 -3.38 -5.02
CA ARG A 119 -23.78 -3.24 -5.67
C ARG A 119 -23.46 -4.55 -6.38
N PHE A 120 -22.96 -4.45 -7.60
CA PHE A 120 -22.36 -5.57 -8.31
C PHE A 120 -20.98 -5.14 -8.80
N ASP A 121 -20.04 -6.08 -8.77
CA ASP A 121 -18.69 -5.88 -9.27
C ASP A 121 -18.48 -6.85 -10.45
N VAL A 122 -17.92 -6.36 -11.55
CA VAL A 122 -17.62 -7.18 -12.74
C VAL A 122 -16.12 -7.22 -12.93
N VAL A 123 -15.56 -8.41 -13.11
CA VAL A 123 -14.13 -8.63 -13.31
C VAL A 123 -13.92 -9.26 -14.69
N PHE A 124 -13.14 -8.58 -15.52
CA PHE A 124 -12.76 -9.05 -16.85
C PHE A 124 -11.37 -9.70 -16.78
N ASN A 125 -11.26 -10.96 -17.22
CA ASN A 125 -10.00 -11.70 -17.24
C ASN A 125 -9.61 -12.04 -18.67
N GLY A 126 -8.39 -11.70 -19.09
CA GLY A 126 -7.88 -12.05 -20.41
C GLY A 126 -8.46 -11.22 -21.56
N HIS A 127 -8.98 -10.03 -21.27
CA HIS A 127 -9.56 -9.07 -22.22
C HIS A 127 -8.84 -7.72 -22.16
N ASP A 128 -7.51 -7.75 -22.06
CA ASP A 128 -6.70 -6.54 -21.96
C ASP A 128 -6.82 -5.67 -23.23
N GLY A 129 -7.28 -4.43 -23.07
CA GLY A 129 -7.43 -3.48 -24.17
C GLY A 129 -8.76 -3.56 -24.94
N GLU A 130 -9.67 -4.43 -24.52
CA GLU A 130 -11.04 -4.49 -25.07
C GLU A 130 -11.93 -3.39 -24.47
N GLU A 131 -12.85 -2.86 -25.27
CA GLU A 131 -13.82 -1.86 -24.82
C GLU A 131 -15.03 -2.52 -24.16
N PHE A 132 -15.53 -1.93 -23.07
CA PHE A 132 -16.78 -2.33 -22.45
C PHE A 132 -17.70 -1.13 -22.25
N SER A 133 -19.00 -1.38 -22.40
CA SER A 133 -20.04 -0.39 -22.11
C SER A 133 -21.02 -0.94 -21.09
N LEU A 134 -21.47 -0.06 -20.20
CA LEU A 134 -22.50 -0.38 -19.22
C LEU A 134 -23.72 0.48 -19.52
N ILE A 135 -24.85 -0.18 -19.77
CA ILE A 135 -26.12 0.46 -20.08
C ILE A 135 -27.08 0.19 -18.93
N PHE A 136 -27.67 1.26 -18.40
CA PHE A 136 -28.77 1.18 -17.43
C PHE A 136 -30.07 1.53 -18.17
N ASN A 137 -31.05 0.64 -18.12
CA ASN A 137 -32.41 0.89 -18.62
C ASN A 137 -33.33 1.32 -17.47
#